data_AF-A0A920FJN2-F1
#
_entry.id   AF-A0A920FJN2-F1
#
_cell.length_a   1.000
_cell.length_b   1.000
_cell.length_c   1.000
_cell.angle_alpha   90.00
_cell.angle_beta   90.00
_cell.angle_gamma   90.00
#
_symmetry.space_group_name_H-M   'P 1'
#
loop_
_entity.id
_entity.type
_entity.pdbx_description
1 polymer ?
#
loop_
_entity_poly.entity_id
_entity_poly.type
_entity_poly.pdbx_seq_one_letter_code
_entity_poly.pdbx_strand_id
1 'polypeptide(L)'
;MIPPIKYYRYFQNEGPKNHHLQANIANHLKQCNIATTLVTHKKNYELINLGEEINSDFPDYNPCLTLDENTLFFTSKRTRSDENAVSNTTIFNPQDGQHFEDVYVSHKDIKYK
;
A
#
# COMPACT_ATOMS: atom_id res chain seq x y z
N MET A 1 -12.05 10.85 22.45
CA MET A 1 -11.64 11.49 21.18
C MET A 1 -10.43 10.73 20.66
N ILE A 2 -10.44 10.23 19.42
CA ILE A 2 -9.26 9.53 18.88
C ILE A 2 -8.08 10.53 18.86
N PRO A 3 -6.87 10.17 19.33
CA PRO A 3 -5.76 11.10 19.47
C PRO A 3 -5.50 12.03 18.26
N PRO A 4 -5.57 11.57 17.00
CA PRO A 4 -5.35 12.43 15.83
C PRO A 4 -6.38 13.55 15.68
N ILE A 5 -7.66 13.31 16.00
CA ILE A 5 -8.73 14.33 15.89
C ILE A 5 -8.41 15.53 16.79
N LYS A 6 -7.88 15.27 18.00
CA LYS A 6 -7.46 16.32 18.94
C LYS A 6 -6.39 17.21 18.30
N TYR A 7 -5.36 16.62 17.71
CA TYR A 7 -4.25 17.37 17.12
C TYR A 7 -4.66 18.13 15.86
N TYR A 8 -5.51 17.55 15.00
CA TYR A 8 -6.02 18.27 13.84
C TYR A 8 -6.87 19.47 14.23
N ARG A 9 -7.75 19.35 15.24
CA ARG A 9 -8.53 20.48 15.75
C ARG A 9 -7.66 21.54 16.41
N TYR A 10 -6.66 21.13 17.18
CA TYR A 10 -5.69 22.05 17.76
C TYR A 10 -4.98 22.84 16.66
N PHE A 11 -4.43 22.16 15.65
CA PHE A 11 -3.75 22.82 14.54
C PHE A 11 -4.68 23.71 13.71
N GLN A 12 -5.94 23.29 13.53
CA GLN A 12 -6.97 24.10 12.86
C GLN A 12 -7.25 25.41 13.59
N ASN A 13 -7.29 25.37 14.93
CA ASN A 13 -7.69 26.50 15.76
C ASN A 13 -6.52 27.39 16.14
N GLU A 14 -5.41 26.80 16.58
CA GLU A 14 -4.26 27.49 17.15
C GLU A 14 -3.10 27.64 16.17
N GLY A 15 -3.08 26.85 15.08
CA GLY A 15 -2.01 26.90 14.07
C GLY A 15 -2.11 28.10 13.12
N PRO A 16 -1.04 28.42 12.37
CA PRO A 16 -1.06 29.51 11.38
C PRO A 16 -2.11 29.23 10.30
N LYS A 17 -3.03 30.17 10.07
CA LYS A 17 -4.17 29.99 9.15
C LYS A 17 -3.76 29.89 7.68
N ASN A 18 -2.63 30.50 7.34
CA ASN A 18 -1.99 30.51 6.04
C ASN A 18 -1.00 29.34 5.84
N HIS A 19 -0.91 28.41 6.78
CA HIS A 19 -0.09 27.20 6.60
C HIS A 19 -0.71 26.30 5.52
N HIS A 20 0.09 25.85 4.55
CA HIS A 20 -0.37 25.02 3.42
C HIS A 20 -1.15 23.75 3.84
N LEU A 21 -0.84 23.17 5.01
CA LEU A 21 -1.57 22.01 5.55
C LEU A 21 -2.98 22.32 6.09
N GLN A 22 -3.36 23.59 6.31
CA GLN A 22 -4.71 23.96 6.79
C GLN A 22 -5.80 23.47 5.83
N ALA A 23 -5.54 23.52 4.52
CA ALA A 23 -6.46 23.05 3.49
C ALA A 23 -6.79 21.54 3.61
N ASN A 24 -5.88 20.74 4.16
CA ASN A 24 -6.03 19.29 4.27
C ASN A 24 -6.77 18.85 5.55
N ILE A 25 -6.91 19.73 6.54
CA ILE A 25 -7.47 19.40 7.86
C ILE A 25 -8.89 18.82 7.74
N ALA A 26 -9.73 19.43 6.91
CA ALA A 26 -11.11 18.97 6.73
C ALA A 26 -11.15 17.52 6.22
N ASN A 27 -10.29 17.18 5.27
CA ASN A 27 -10.17 15.82 4.74
C ASN A 27 -9.63 14.84 5.80
N HIS A 28 -8.60 15.22 6.55
CA HIS A 28 -8.05 14.38 7.60
C HIS A 28 -9.06 14.12 8.74
N LEU A 29 -9.82 15.14 9.16
CA LEU A 29 -10.89 14.97 10.14
C LEU A 29 -11.99 14.03 9.60
N LYS A 30 -12.36 14.16 8.32
CA LYS A 30 -13.29 13.25 7.65
C LYS A 30 -12.77 11.80 7.67
N GLN A 31 -11.51 11.58 7.30
CA GLN A 31 -10.87 10.26 7.35
C GLN A 31 -10.86 9.68 8.76
N CYS A 32 -10.52 10.47 9.79
CA CYS A 32 -10.54 10.02 11.18
C CYS A 32 -11.95 9.60 11.64
N ASN A 33 -12.98 10.37 11.25
CA ASN A 33 -14.37 10.03 11.58
C ASN A 33 -14.80 8.74 10.87
N ILE A 34 -14.46 8.57 9.59
CA ILE A 34 -14.72 7.33 8.85
C ILE A 34 -14.02 6.14 9.54
N ALA A 35 -12.75 6.29 9.89
CA ALA A 35 -12.00 5.26 10.60
C ALA A 35 -12.65 4.90 11.95
N THR A 36 -13.13 5.90 12.70
CA THR A 36 -13.91 5.68 13.95
C THR A 36 -15.13 4.80 13.69
N THR A 37 -15.89 5.12 12.64
CA THR A 37 -17.08 4.36 12.26
C THR A 37 -16.73 2.93 11.85
N LEU A 38 -15.68 2.73 11.05
CA LEU A 38 -15.26 1.41 10.58
C LEU A 38 -14.70 0.52 11.71
N VAL A 39 -14.01 1.10 12.70
CA VAL A 39 -13.51 0.37 13.87
C VAL A 39 -14.66 -0.03 14.80
N THR A 40 -15.67 0.83 14.95
CA THR A 40 -16.86 0.54 15.78
C THR A 40 -17.83 -0.42 15.10
N HIS A 41 -17.93 -0.39 13.77
CA HIS A 41 -18.77 -1.26 12.96
C HIS A 41 -17.90 -2.21 12.15
N LYS A 42 -17.24 -3.15 12.85
CA LYS A 42 -16.32 -4.10 12.22
C LYS A 42 -17.08 -4.91 11.16
N LYS A 43 -16.57 -4.88 9.94
CA LYS A 43 -16.99 -5.80 8.88
C LYS A 43 -16.21 -7.11 9.03
N ASN A 44 -16.85 -8.21 8.67
CA ASN A 44 -16.15 -9.47 8.52
C ASN A 44 -15.38 -9.43 7.21
N TYR A 45 -14.06 -9.53 7.31
CA TYR A 45 -13.17 -9.69 6.18
C TYR A 45 -12.16 -10.79 6.54
N GLU A 46 -11.75 -11.55 5.54
CA GLU A 46 -10.70 -12.53 5.66
C GLU A 46 -9.44 -11.96 5.02
N LEU A 47 -8.32 -12.04 5.74
CA LEU A 47 -7.01 -11.68 5.22
C LEU A 47 -6.40 -12.94 4.60
N ILE A 48 -6.41 -12.98 3.27
CA ILE A 48 -5.92 -14.12 2.49
C ILE A 48 -4.58 -13.73 1.88
N ASN A 49 -3.55 -14.53 2.13
CA ASN A 49 -2.29 -14.43 1.40
C ASN A 49 -2.54 -14.87 -0.05
N LEU A 50 -2.09 -14.07 -1.02
CA LEU A 50 -2.37 -14.27 -2.45
C LEU A 50 -1.45 -15.31 -3.11
N GLY A 51 -0.64 -16.03 -2.33
CA GLY A 51 0.31 -17.04 -2.77
C GLY A 51 1.69 -16.47 -3.09
N GLU A 52 2.68 -17.35 -3.25
CA GLU A 52 4.10 -17.00 -3.44
C GLU A 52 4.34 -16.14 -4.70
N GLU A 53 3.44 -16.23 -5.69
CA GLU A 53 3.47 -15.40 -6.90
C GLU A 53 3.27 -13.90 -6.61
N ILE A 54 2.58 -13.55 -5.52
CA ILE A 54 2.33 -12.14 -5.14
C ILE A 54 2.96 -11.80 -3.79
N ASN A 55 2.95 -12.72 -2.83
CA ASN A 55 3.56 -12.57 -1.50
C ASN A 55 4.81 -13.45 -1.40
N SER A 56 5.87 -13.03 -2.09
CA SER A 56 7.17 -13.70 -2.08
C SER A 56 7.91 -13.51 -0.75
N ASP A 57 9.00 -14.26 -0.56
CA ASP A 57 9.92 -14.07 0.56
C ASP A 57 10.74 -12.77 0.48
N PHE A 58 10.65 -12.05 -0.64
CA PHE A 58 11.29 -10.76 -0.86
C PHE A 58 10.28 -9.61 -0.64
N PRO A 59 10.75 -8.38 -0.40
CA PRO A 59 9.83 -7.25 -0.27
C PRO A 59 8.99 -7.01 -1.52
N ASP A 60 7.68 -7.17 -1.34
CA ASP A 60 6.61 -6.84 -2.29
C ASP A 60 5.82 -5.63 -1.78
N TYR A 61 5.65 -4.60 -2.60
CA TYR A 61 5.02 -3.36 -2.17
C TYR A 61 4.37 -2.58 -3.33
N ASN A 62 3.69 -1.49 -2.98
CA ASN A 62 2.99 -0.58 -3.89
C ASN A 62 1.99 -1.27 -4.84
N PRO A 63 1.07 -2.12 -4.34
CA PRO A 63 0.07 -2.75 -5.18
C PRO A 63 -0.88 -1.69 -5.79
N CYS A 64 -1.17 -1.84 -7.08
CA CYS A 64 -2.13 -1.04 -7.83
C CYS A 64 -3.06 -1.98 -8.59
N LEU A 65 -4.34 -2.00 -8.20
CA LEU A 65 -5.37 -2.84 -8.79
C LEU A 65 -6.14 -2.04 -9.85
N THR A 66 -6.42 -2.66 -10.99
CA THR A 66 -7.30 -2.08 -12.01
C THR A 66 -8.73 -1.96 -11.50
N LEU A 67 -9.52 -1.05 -12.09
CA LEU A 67 -10.90 -0.79 -11.68
C LEU A 67 -11.80 -2.04 -11.76
N ASP A 68 -11.52 -2.93 -12.71
CA ASP A 68 -12.23 -4.19 -12.90
C ASP A 68 -11.71 -5.32 -12.00
N GLU A 69 -10.72 -5.03 -11.15
CA GLU A 69 -10.10 -5.96 -10.19
C GLU A 69 -9.45 -7.20 -10.82
N ASN A 70 -9.15 -7.17 -12.13
CA ASN A 70 -8.59 -8.31 -12.84
C ASN A 70 -7.07 -8.25 -13.01
N THR A 71 -6.45 -7.09 -12.82
CA THR A 71 -5.00 -6.91 -12.97
C THR A 71 -4.41 -6.19 -11.78
N LEU A 72 -3.36 -6.78 -11.21
CA LEU A 72 -2.59 -6.24 -10.11
C LEU A 72 -1.18 -5.90 -10.60
N PHE A 73 -0.79 -4.64 -10.51
CA PHE A 73 0.59 -4.20 -10.65
C PHE A 73 1.22 -4.05 -9.26
N PHE A 74 2.48 -4.43 -9.10
CA PHE A 74 3.19 -4.26 -7.85
C PHE A 74 4.71 -4.22 -8.11
N THR A 75 5.48 -3.75 -7.14
CA THR A 75 6.95 -3.76 -7.21
C THR A 75 7.49 -4.85 -6.30
N SER A 76 8.52 -5.54 -6.76
CA SER A 76 9.18 -6.60 -5.99
C SER A 76 10.68 -6.57 -6.14
N LYS A 77 11.39 -6.93 -5.07
CA LYS A 77 12.84 -7.19 -5.06
C LYS A 77 13.18 -8.67 -5.20
N ARG A 78 12.27 -9.48 -5.74
CA ARG A 78 12.51 -10.90 -5.97
C ARG A 78 13.57 -11.16 -7.03
N THR A 79 14.10 -12.38 -7.02
CA THR A 79 14.92 -12.87 -8.12
C THR A 79 14.08 -13.05 -9.38
N ARG A 80 14.63 -12.68 -10.53
CA ARG A 80 13.99 -12.90 -11.83
C ARG A 80 13.98 -14.39 -12.17
N SER A 81 12.83 -14.92 -12.54
CA SER A 81 12.63 -16.32 -12.95
C SER A 81 12.55 -16.49 -14.48
N ASP A 82 12.42 -15.40 -15.25
CA ASP A 82 12.39 -15.44 -16.71
C ASP A 82 13.78 -15.78 -17.27
N GLU A 83 13.87 -16.88 -18.01
CA GLU A 83 15.11 -17.34 -18.67
C GLU A 83 15.64 -16.36 -19.72
N ASN A 84 14.78 -15.48 -20.25
CA ASN A 84 15.16 -14.46 -21.22
C ASN A 84 15.59 -13.14 -20.57
N ALA A 85 15.36 -12.98 -19.25
CA ALA A 85 15.78 -11.80 -18.52
C ALA A 85 17.23 -11.94 -18.05
N VAL A 86 17.93 -10.80 -17.93
CA VAL A 86 19.25 -10.79 -17.28
C VAL A 86 19.05 -11.14 -15.81
N SER A 87 19.64 -12.25 -15.37
CA SER A 87 19.60 -12.68 -13.96
C SER A 87 20.07 -11.56 -13.04
N ASN A 88 19.33 -11.35 -11.95
CA ASN A 88 19.69 -10.43 -10.87
C ASN A 88 20.20 -11.15 -9.61
N THR A 89 20.42 -12.48 -9.64
CA THR A 89 20.78 -13.27 -8.45
C THR A 89 22.09 -12.85 -7.78
N THR A 90 22.98 -12.18 -8.52
CA THR A 90 24.26 -11.65 -8.01
C THR A 90 24.31 -10.11 -8.00
N ILE A 91 23.19 -9.45 -8.30
CA ILE A 91 23.09 -7.99 -8.40
C ILE A 91 22.31 -7.47 -7.20
N PHE A 92 22.97 -6.68 -6.36
CA PHE A 92 22.42 -6.13 -5.13
C PHE A 92 22.56 -4.61 -5.09
N ASN A 93 21.57 -3.94 -4.50
CA ASN A 93 21.63 -2.53 -4.17
C ASN A 93 22.60 -2.33 -2.98
N PRO A 94 23.67 -1.54 -3.14
CA PRO A 94 24.64 -1.31 -2.07
C PRO A 94 24.06 -0.57 -0.85
N GLN A 95 22.87 0.04 -0.97
CA GLN A 95 22.24 0.80 0.12
C GLN A 95 21.55 -0.10 1.15
N ASP A 96 21.00 -1.23 0.72
CA ASP A 96 20.18 -2.10 1.57
C ASP A 96 20.53 -3.59 1.46
N GLY A 97 21.45 -3.98 0.57
CA GLY A 97 21.90 -5.35 0.38
C GLY A 97 20.89 -6.28 -0.28
N GLN A 98 19.79 -5.75 -0.82
CA GLN A 98 18.74 -6.52 -1.49
C GLN A 98 18.85 -6.40 -3.02
N HIS A 99 18.09 -7.18 -3.77
CA HIS A 99 18.02 -6.97 -5.23
C HIS A 99 17.39 -5.63 -5.56
N PHE A 100 17.70 -5.11 -6.75
CA PHE A 100 16.96 -3.99 -7.31
C PHE A 100 15.50 -4.39 -7.56
N GLU A 101 14.60 -3.41 -7.43
CA GLU A 101 13.19 -3.61 -7.64
C GLU A 101 12.83 -3.61 -9.13
N ASP A 102 11.89 -4.47 -9.50
CA ASP A 102 11.23 -4.48 -10.81
C ASP A 102 9.71 -4.34 -10.64
N VAL A 103 9.02 -4.00 -11.73
CA VAL A 103 7.57 -3.93 -11.78
C VAL A 103 7.01 -5.25 -12.29
N TYR A 104 6.08 -5.83 -11.54
CA TYR A 104 5.40 -7.08 -11.84
C TYR A 104 3.92 -6.82 -12.11
N VAL A 105 3.34 -7.70 -12.93
CA VAL A 105 1.92 -7.73 -13.23
C VAL A 105 1.38 -9.13 -12.96
N SER A 106 0.23 -9.20 -12.31
CA SER A 106 -0.52 -10.44 -12.10
C SER A 106 -1.93 -10.28 -12.65
N HIS A 107 -2.41 -11.31 -13.32
CA HIS A 107 -3.77 -11.39 -13.86
C HIS A 107 -4.58 -12.40 -13.08
N LYS A 108 -5.78 -12.01 -12.68
CA LYS A 108 -6.71 -12.85 -11.95
C LYS A 108 -7.09 -14.07 -12.80
N ASP A 109 -6.87 -15.27 -12.28
CA ASP A 109 -7.43 -16.48 -12.88
C ASP A 109 -8.92 -16.59 -12.54
N ILE A 110 -9.77 -16.46 -13.57
CA ILE A 110 -11.23 -16.47 -13.43
C ILE A 110 -11.76 -17.92 -13.39
N LYS A 111 -10.93 -18.92 -13.68
CA LYS A 111 -11.37 -20.33 -13.80
C LYS A 111 -11.66 -21.03 -12.48
N TYR A 112 -11.23 -20.48 -11.35
CA TYR A 112 -11.43 -21.08 -10.03
C TYR A 112 -12.19 -20.10 -9.13
N LYS A 113 -13.47 -20.40 -8.89
CA LYS A 113 -14.33 -19.75 -7.89
C LYS A 113 -14.74 -20.78 -6.84
#